data_AF-W2XXH6-F1
#
_entry.id   AF-W2XXH6-F1
#
_cell.length_a   1.000
_cell.length_b   1.000
_cell.length_c   1.000
_cell.angle_alpha   90.00
_cell.angle_beta   90.00
_cell.angle_gamma   90.00
#
_symmetry.space_group_name_H-M   'P 1'
#
loop_
_entity.id
_entity.type
_entity.pdbx_description
1 polymer ?
#
loop_
_entity_poly.entity_id
_entity_poly.type
_entity_poly.pdbx_seq_one_letter_code
_entity_poly.pdbx_strand_id
1 'polypeptide(L)'
;MEKALGKNLPQMELRFQDMSISADIMVKDESDITVELPTLTNVIKTGFREIRSSTLVVKKQVLKNVSGVFKPGTITLVLGQPGSGKSSLMK
;
A
#
# COMPACT_ATOMS: atom_id res chain seq x y z
N MET A 1 3.52 -8.55 37.04
CA MET A 1 3.09 -7.78 38.22
C MET A 1 1.57 -7.65 38.34
N GLU A 2 0.76 -7.65 37.26
CA GLU A 2 -0.71 -7.52 37.37
C GLU A 2 -1.48 -8.80 37.78
N LYS A 3 -0.91 -10.00 37.60
CA LYS A 3 -1.50 -11.24 38.15
C LYS A 3 -1.61 -11.22 39.69
N ALA A 4 -0.93 -10.29 40.37
CA ALA A 4 -0.97 -10.15 41.83
C ALA A 4 -2.16 -9.32 42.36
N LEU A 5 -2.97 -8.69 41.49
CA LEU A 5 -4.03 -7.72 41.88
C LEU A 5 -5.48 -8.26 41.75
N GLY A 6 -5.66 -9.54 41.41
CA GLY A 6 -6.97 -10.22 41.47
C GLY A 6 -8.03 -9.77 40.45
N LYS A 7 -7.67 -8.94 39.46
CA LYS A 7 -8.57 -8.47 38.40
C LYS A 7 -8.10 -9.00 37.05
N ASN A 8 -9.02 -9.52 36.23
CA ASN A 8 -8.68 -9.93 34.86
C ASN A 8 -8.24 -8.70 34.06
N LEU A 9 -7.13 -8.82 33.33
CA LEU A 9 -6.67 -7.80 32.39
C LEU A 9 -7.79 -7.47 31.39
N PRO A 10 -8.04 -6.19 31.08
CA PRO A 10 -9.05 -5.82 30.11
C PRO A 10 -8.76 -6.50 28.77
N GLN A 11 -9.74 -7.24 28.26
CA GLN A 11 -9.65 -7.97 26.99
C GLN A 11 -10.35 -7.13 25.91
N MET A 12 -9.66 -6.84 24.81
CA MET A 12 -10.24 -6.13 23.66
C MET A 12 -10.33 -7.06 22.46
N GLU A 13 -11.54 -7.24 21.93
CA GLU A 13 -11.76 -7.93 20.65
C GLU A 13 -11.79 -6.89 19.52
N LEU A 14 -11.08 -7.15 18.42
CA LEU A 14 -11.10 -6.31 17.23
C LEU A 14 -11.94 -7.00 16.15
N ARG A 15 -12.94 -6.30 15.59
CA ARG A 15 -13.81 -6.80 14.53
C ARG A 15 -13.78 -5.82 13.36
N PHE A 16 -13.68 -6.34 12.14
CA PHE A 16 -13.75 -5.54 10.93
C PHE A 16 -14.67 -6.24 9.92
N GLN A 17 -15.44 -5.44 9.18
CA GLN A 17 -16.39 -5.90 8.18
C GLN A 17 -16.25 -5.07 6.91
N ASP A 18 -16.21 -5.75 5.78
CA ASP A 18 -16.17 -5.20 4.43
C ASP A 18 -15.10 -4.11 4.24
N MET A 19 -13.95 -4.29 4.91
CA MET A 19 -12.87 -3.31 4.91
C MET A 19 -12.16 -3.30 3.57
N SER A 20 -12.09 -2.11 2.96
CA SER A 20 -11.37 -1.87 1.72
C SER A 20 -10.39 -0.71 1.89
N ILE A 21 -9.13 -0.92 1.47
CA ILE A 21 -8.08 0.10 1.50
C ILE A 21 -7.57 0.29 0.09
N SER A 22 -7.47 1.53 -0.36
CA SER A 22 -6.90 1.91 -1.65
C SER A 22 -5.74 2.88 -1.48
N ALA A 23 -4.78 2.82 -2.39
CA ALA A 23 -3.65 3.73 -2.47
C ALA A 23 -3.59 4.32 -3.87
N ASP A 24 -3.36 5.62 -3.94
CA ASP A 24 -3.16 6.33 -5.20
C ASP A 24 -1.66 6.27 -5.54
N ILE A 25 -1.35 5.63 -6.67
CA ILE A 25 0.02 5.42 -7.15
C ILE A 25 0.29 6.41 -8.25
N MET A 26 1.30 7.24 -8.04
CA MET A 26 1.84 8.11 -9.08
C MET A 26 2.71 7.28 -10.03
N VAL A 27 2.21 6.98 -11.23
CA VAL A 27 3.01 6.33 -12.27
C VAL A 27 3.73 7.42 -13.04
N LYS A 28 5.03 7.57 -12.77
CA LYS A 28 5.91 8.35 -13.63
C LYS A 28 6.24 7.46 -14.83
N ASP A 29 5.95 7.92 -16.04
CA ASP A 29 6.32 7.20 -17.25
C ASP A 29 7.84 6.98 -17.25
N GLU A 30 8.27 5.74 -17.05
CA GLU A 30 9.67 5.30 -17.03
C GLU A 30 10.15 4.86 -18.42
N SER A 31 9.45 5.26 -19.48
CA SER A 31 9.83 4.94 -20.86
C SER A 31 10.90 5.91 -21.38
N ASP A 32 12.09 5.94 -20.79
CA ASP A 32 13.32 6.46 -21.43
C ASP A 32 14.57 6.05 -20.59
N ILE A 33 14.81 4.75 -20.38
CA ILE A 33 16.19 4.24 -20.25
C ILE A 33 16.60 3.67 -21.60
N THR A 34 16.59 4.53 -22.62
CA THR A 34 17.32 4.27 -23.85
C THR A 34 18.43 5.30 -23.89
N VAL A 35 19.66 4.79 -23.73
CA VAL A 35 20.90 5.55 -23.89
C VAL A 35 20.98 5.96 -25.37
N GLU A 36 20.29 7.04 -25.74
CA GLU A 36 20.30 7.56 -27.10
C GLU A 36 21.09 8.87 -27.14
N LEU A 37 22.01 8.91 -28.10
CA LEU A 37 23.04 9.94 -28.24
C LEU A 37 22.45 11.37 -28.28
N PRO A 38 23.15 12.35 -27.68
CA PRO A 38 22.67 13.72 -27.58
C PRO A 38 22.64 14.39 -28.96
N THR A 39 21.50 14.32 -29.62
CA THR A 39 21.22 15.00 -30.90
C THR A 39 20.25 16.14 -30.64
N LEU A 40 20.40 17.28 -31.34
CA LEU A 40 19.58 18.49 -31.18
C LEU A 40 18.05 18.20 -31.24
N THR A 41 17.66 17.17 -32.00
CA THR A 41 16.28 16.71 -32.11
C THR A 41 15.72 16.13 -30.81
N ASN A 42 16.56 15.49 -29.97
CA ASN A 42 16.14 14.97 -28.66
C ASN A 42 15.86 16.10 -27.67
N VAL A 43 16.63 17.20 -27.68
CA VAL A 43 16.38 18.34 -26.77
C VAL A 43 15.01 18.99 -27.04
N ILE A 44 14.62 19.11 -28.31
CA ILE A 44 13.31 19.67 -28.69
C ILE A 44 12.17 18.69 -28.35
N LYS A 45 12.35 17.38 -28.61
CA LYS A 45 11.36 16.36 -28.22
C LYS A 45 11.20 16.27 -26.70
N THR A 46 12.28 16.34 -25.94
CA THR A 46 12.25 16.32 -24.47
C THR A 46 11.54 17.55 -23.92
N GLY A 47 11.84 18.76 -24.41
CA GLY A 47 11.15 19.98 -23.97
C GLY A 47 9.65 20.00 -24.26
N PHE A 48 9.24 19.41 -25.40
CA PHE A 48 7.81 19.29 -25.74
C PHE A 48 7.12 18.12 -24.99
N ARG A 49 7.85 17.08 -24.61
CA ARG A 49 7.38 15.92 -23.82
C ARG A 49 7.26 16.26 -22.33
N GLU A 50 8.11 17.15 -21.82
CA GLU A 50 8.08 17.65 -20.44
C GLU A 50 6.81 18.48 -20.16
N ILE A 51 6.35 19.26 -21.14
CA ILE A 51 5.06 19.98 -21.07
C ILE A 51 3.85 19.02 -21.13
N ARG A 52 4.03 17.80 -21.67
CA ARG A 52 2.96 16.78 -21.82
C ARG A 52 3.01 15.65 -20.79
N SER A 53 3.91 15.67 -19.82
CA SER A 53 3.99 14.65 -18.78
C SER A 53 2.83 14.81 -17.79
N SER A 54 1.67 14.29 -18.15
CA SER A 54 0.55 14.15 -17.22
C SER A 54 0.89 13.03 -16.24
N THR A 55 1.18 13.41 -15.00
CA THR A 55 1.30 12.50 -13.87
C THR A 55 0.05 11.62 -13.77
N LEU A 56 0.11 10.39 -14.26
CA LEU A 56 -1.02 9.46 -14.19
C LEU A 56 -1.08 8.88 -12.78
N VAL A 57 -2.10 9.30 -12.03
CA VAL A 57 -2.42 8.74 -10.72
C VAL A 57 -3.33 7.54 -10.93
N VAL A 58 -2.83 6.35 -10.60
CA VAL A 58 -3.57 5.08 -10.68
C VAL A 58 -3.99 4.66 -9.29
N LYS A 59 -5.30 4.54 -9.06
CA LYS A 59 -5.85 4.03 -7.80
C LYS A 59 -5.73 2.51 -7.74
N LYS A 60 -4.94 2.00 -6.80
CA LYS A 60 -4.78 0.57 -6.53
C LYS A 60 -5.47 0.19 -5.22
N GLN A 61 -6.43 -0.72 -5.30
CA GLN A 61 -7.05 -1.30 -4.12
C GLN A 61 -6.12 -2.36 -3.50
N VAL A 62 -5.64 -2.10 -2.28
CA VAL A 62 -4.70 -2.94 -1.52
C VAL A 62 -5.43 -4.01 -0.71
N LEU A 63 -6.52 -3.64 -0.03
CA LEU A 63 -7.43 -4.58 0.63
C LEU A 63 -8.80 -4.50 -0.03
N LYS A 64 -9.41 -5.66 -0.29
CA LYS A 64 -10.69 -5.78 -1.00
C LYS A 64 -11.72 -6.49 -0.12
N ASN A 65 -12.63 -5.73 0.48
CA ASN A 65 -13.77 -6.23 1.26
C ASN A 65 -13.39 -7.34 2.25
N VAL A 66 -12.38 -7.07 3.08
CA VAL A 66 -11.88 -8.05 4.05
C VAL A 66 -12.69 -7.92 5.34
N SER A 67 -13.10 -9.07 5.89
CA SER A 67 -13.84 -9.17 7.16
C SER A 67 -13.14 -10.16 8.09
N GLY A 68 -13.18 -9.92 9.39
CA GLY A 68 -12.50 -10.78 10.36
C GLY A 68 -12.57 -10.30 11.79
N VAL A 69 -12.02 -11.12 12.69
CA VAL A 69 -12.03 -10.89 14.15
C VAL A 69 -10.68 -11.30 14.73
N PHE A 70 -10.06 -10.42 15.52
CA PHE A 70 -8.91 -10.75 16.36
C PHE A 70 -9.36 -10.90 17.81
N LYS A 71 -9.23 -12.14 18.31
CA LYS A 71 -9.66 -12.49 19.66
C LYS A 71 -8.58 -12.12 20.70
N PRO A 72 -8.99 -11.68 21.90
CA PRO A 72 -8.06 -11.44 22.99
C PRO A 72 -7.24 -12.70 23.34
N GLY A 73 -5.99 -12.51 23.77
CA GLY A 73 -5.12 -13.61 24.23
C GLY A 73 -4.65 -14.57 23.14
N THR A 74 -4.89 -14.26 21.86
CA THR A 74 -4.48 -15.10 20.72
C THR A 74 -3.41 -14.40 19.89
N ILE A 75 -2.38 -15.15 19.47
CA ILE A 75 -1.40 -14.68 18.48
C ILE A 75 -1.95 -14.95 17.08
N THR A 76 -2.04 -13.91 16.25
CA THR A 76 -2.49 -14.04 14.85
C THR A 76 -1.31 -13.92 13.91
N LEU A 77 -1.06 -14.96 13.11
CA LEU A 77 -0.04 -14.97 12.06
C LEU A 77 -0.68 -14.66 10.70
N VAL A 78 -0.22 -13.60 10.02
CA VAL A 78 -0.70 -13.23 8.68
C VAL A 78 0.34 -13.57 7.62
N LEU A 79 -0.04 -14.44 6.68
CA LEU A 79 0.81 -14.96 5.62
C LEU A 79 0.30 -14.57 4.23
N GLY A 80 1.20 -14.53 3.26
CA GLY A 80 0.88 -14.20 1.87
C GLY A 80 2.09 -13.67 1.10
N GLN A 81 2.01 -13.73 -0.23
CA GLN A 81 3.06 -13.25 -1.14
C GLN A 81 3.38 -11.74 -0.97
N PRO A 82 4.54 -11.25 -1.42
CA PRO A 82 4.82 -9.82 -1.49
C PRO A 82 3.69 -9.04 -2.19
N GLY A 83 3.32 -7.88 -1.65
CA GLY A 83 2.24 -7.05 -2.21
C GLY A 83 0.81 -7.50 -1.90
N SER A 84 0.60 -8.55 -1.10
CA SER A 84 -0.75 -9.07 -0.77
C SER A 84 -1.53 -8.26 0.28
N GLY A 85 -1.02 -7.12 0.74
CA GLY A 85 -1.72 -6.25 1.70
C GLY A 85 -1.56 -6.59 3.19
N LYS A 86 -0.67 -7.51 3.58
CA LYS A 86 -0.46 -7.92 5.00
C LYS A 86 -0.17 -6.75 5.93
N SER A 87 0.78 -5.89 5.55
CA SER A 87 1.12 -4.71 6.35
C SER A 87 0.00 -3.67 6.38
N SER A 88 -0.81 -3.60 5.32
CA SER A 88 -2.00 -2.73 5.29
C SER A 88 -3.14 -3.26 6.13
N LEU A 89 -3.22 -4.58 6.38
CA LEU A 89 -4.18 -5.18 7.32
C LEU A 89 -3.78 -4.95 8.79
N MET A 90 -2.49 -4.69 9.04
CA MET A 90 -1.92 -4.57 10.39
C MET A 90 -1.64 -3.13 10.83
N LYS A 91 -1.88 -2.15 9.95
CA LYS A 91 -1.74 -0.72 10.23
C LYS A 91 -3.11 -0.11 10.44
#